data_AF-A0A526RUZ9-F1
#
_entry.id   AF-A0A526RUZ9-F1
#
_cell.length_a   1.000
_cell.length_b   1.000
_cell.length_c   1.000
_cell.angle_alpha   90.00
_cell.angle_beta   90.00
_cell.angle_gamma   90.00
#
_symmetry.space_group_name_H-M   'P 1'
#
loop_
_entity.id
_entity.type
_entity.pdbx_description
1 polymer ?
#
loop_
_entity_poly.entity_id
_entity_poly.type
_entity_poly.pdbx_seq_one_letter_code
_entity_poly.pdbx_strand_id
1 'polypeptide(L)'
;MALKNAFGLTFSGATEAGFSPYERAVRELQCFIGDPVATIDRAIAEDPGFVMAHVFKGYLFALATEPEATAVARACHEAALPLAATAREQAHIAALGHLAAGRWHDASRLLEDIAIDFPLDAVALQTGHQIDFFTGNARMLRDRIGRALPSWQRGMPGYHAILGMQAFGLEEMGDYARAEGFGRTAIEIEPRDGWAQHAVAHVMEMQSRQKDGIAWMRANPDAWTKDSFLKVHNWWHLALFHYDLGETEEVLALYDGPIYGTRSTLALNMVDASAILWRLHLGG
;
A
#
# COMPACT_ATOMS: atom_id res chain seq x y z
N MET A 1 21.95 11.42 -17.54
CA MET A 1 21.05 10.72 -18.48
C MET A 1 19.68 10.65 -17.83
N ALA A 2 18.59 10.69 -18.60
CA ALA A 2 17.24 10.62 -18.04
C ALA A 2 16.37 9.73 -18.93
N LEU A 3 15.62 8.82 -18.31
CA LEU A 3 14.71 7.90 -18.96
C LEU A 3 13.26 8.42 -18.82
N LYS A 4 12.38 8.07 -19.76
CA LYS A 4 10.94 8.34 -19.62
C LYS A 4 10.16 7.03 -19.59
N ASN A 5 9.21 6.90 -18.67
CA ASN A 5 8.33 5.74 -18.63
C ASN A 5 7.20 5.84 -19.67
N ALA A 6 6.32 4.83 -19.70
CA ALA A 6 5.16 4.77 -20.58
C ALA A 6 4.15 5.93 -20.40
N PHE A 7 4.19 6.63 -19.26
CA PHE A 7 3.34 7.79 -18.96
C PHE A 7 4.03 9.13 -19.26
N GLY A 8 5.24 9.12 -19.83
CA GLY A 8 6.02 10.31 -20.15
C GLY A 8 6.72 10.97 -18.96
N LEU A 9 6.66 10.36 -17.76
CA LEU A 9 7.35 10.84 -16.57
C LEU A 9 8.85 10.61 -16.73
N THR A 10 9.63 11.65 -16.44
CA THR A 10 11.09 11.62 -16.53
C THR A 10 11.71 11.12 -15.22
N PHE A 11 12.72 10.26 -15.34
CA PHE A 11 13.46 9.61 -14.27
C PHE A 11 14.95 9.95 -14.43
N SER A 12 15.42 10.89 -13.61
CA SER A 12 16.78 11.42 -13.66
C SER A 12 17.78 10.42 -13.08
N GLY A 13 18.89 10.25 -13.80
CA GLY A 13 19.96 9.34 -13.40
C GLY A 13 19.68 7.86 -13.64
N ALA A 14 18.51 7.52 -14.19
CA ALA A 14 18.19 6.16 -14.58
C ALA A 14 18.76 5.79 -15.95
N THR A 15 19.20 4.54 -16.06
CA THR A 15 19.35 3.77 -17.29
C THR A 15 18.27 2.70 -17.35
N GLU A 16 18.16 1.99 -18.47
CA GLU A 16 17.24 0.83 -18.57
C GLU A 16 17.57 -0.26 -17.53
N ALA A 17 18.85 -0.40 -17.15
CA ALA A 17 19.31 -1.40 -16.20
C ALA A 17 18.79 -1.16 -14.78
N GLY A 18 18.78 0.09 -14.30
CA GLY A 18 18.18 0.43 -13.01
C GLY A 18 16.66 0.66 -13.09
N PHE A 19 16.12 1.06 -14.24
CA PHE A 19 14.69 1.31 -14.39
C PHE A 19 13.84 0.02 -14.32
N SER A 20 14.31 -1.08 -14.92
CA SER A 20 13.62 -2.38 -14.86
C SER A 20 13.36 -2.89 -13.43
N PRO A 21 14.37 -2.98 -12.52
CA PRO A 21 14.13 -3.31 -11.12
C PRO A 21 13.29 -2.26 -10.40
N TYR A 22 13.43 -0.96 -10.70
CA TYR A 22 12.57 0.07 -10.12
C TYR A 22 11.09 -0.18 -10.41
N GLU A 23 10.70 -0.41 -11.67
CA GLU A 23 9.31 -0.69 -12.04
C GLU A 23 8.79 -1.96 -11.36
N ARG A 24 9.64 -2.98 -11.24
CA ARG A 24 9.31 -4.20 -10.50
C ARG A 24 9.05 -3.92 -9.03
N ALA A 25 9.89 -3.11 -8.37
CA ALA A 25 9.72 -2.75 -6.96
C ALA A 25 8.43 -1.96 -6.73
N VAL A 26 8.07 -1.06 -7.65
CA VAL A 26 6.80 -0.34 -7.62
C VAL A 26 5.63 -1.31 -7.73
N ARG A 27 5.67 -2.29 -8.65
CA ARG A 27 4.63 -3.31 -8.77
C ARG A 27 4.53 -4.19 -7.50
N GLU A 28 5.67 -4.57 -6.93
CA GLU A 28 5.73 -5.33 -5.68
C GLU A 28 5.02 -4.57 -4.54
N LEU A 29 5.24 -3.27 -4.42
CA LEU A 29 4.50 -2.43 -3.46
C LEU A 29 3.01 -2.29 -3.82
N GLN A 30 2.65 -2.12 -5.10
CA GLN A 30 1.26 -2.03 -5.56
C GLN A 30 0.42 -3.25 -5.19
N CYS A 31 1.03 -4.44 -5.19
CA CYS A 31 0.38 -5.67 -4.76
C CYS A 31 0.58 -5.96 -3.25
N PHE A 32 1.46 -5.22 -2.57
CA PHE A 32 1.96 -5.54 -1.22
C PHE A 32 2.59 -6.94 -1.12
N ILE A 33 3.44 -7.31 -2.08
CA ILE A 33 4.09 -8.63 -2.15
C ILE A 33 5.60 -8.56 -2.31
N GLY A 34 6.25 -9.70 -2.06
CA GLY A 34 7.65 -9.93 -2.39
C GLY A 34 8.60 -9.18 -1.47
N ASP A 35 9.65 -8.61 -2.05
CA ASP A 35 10.66 -7.83 -1.34
C ASP A 35 11.04 -6.59 -2.18
N PRO A 36 10.21 -5.54 -2.16
CA PRO A 36 10.47 -4.32 -2.92
C PRO A 36 11.74 -3.60 -2.43
N VAL A 37 12.20 -3.87 -1.20
CA VAL A 37 13.45 -3.32 -0.66
C VAL A 37 14.66 -3.94 -1.36
N ALA A 38 14.74 -5.26 -1.42
CA ALA A 38 15.81 -5.93 -2.14
C ALA A 38 15.77 -5.62 -3.65
N THR A 39 14.58 -5.47 -4.22
CA THR A 39 14.42 -5.09 -5.63
C THR A 39 14.89 -3.65 -5.89
N ILE A 40 14.50 -2.67 -5.06
CA ILE A 40 14.94 -1.28 -5.25
C ILE A 40 16.44 -1.11 -4.98
N ASP A 41 17.03 -1.89 -4.08
CA ASP A 41 18.48 -1.88 -3.84
C ASP A 41 19.27 -2.28 -5.10
N ARG A 42 18.74 -3.19 -5.92
CA ARG A 42 19.34 -3.50 -7.21
C ARG A 42 19.26 -2.32 -8.18
N ALA A 43 18.15 -1.60 -8.21
CA ALA A 43 18.03 -0.39 -9.04
C ALA A 43 19.07 0.67 -8.67
N ILE A 44 19.28 0.88 -7.37
CA ILE A 44 20.27 1.83 -6.85
C ILE A 44 21.71 1.34 -7.14
N ALA A 45 21.95 0.03 -7.07
CA ALA A 45 23.27 -0.53 -7.36
C ALA A 45 23.66 -0.37 -8.84
N GLU A 46 22.71 -0.56 -9.77
CA GLU A 46 22.92 -0.32 -11.19
C GLU A 46 23.09 1.17 -11.50
N ASP A 47 22.22 2.01 -10.92
CA ASP A 47 22.21 3.45 -11.15
C ASP A 47 22.26 4.25 -9.83
N PRO A 48 23.45 4.49 -9.25
CA PRO A 48 23.57 5.22 -7.98
C PRO A 48 23.03 6.65 -8.02
N GLY A 49 22.96 7.26 -9.21
CA GLY A 49 22.39 8.58 -9.44
C GLY A 49 20.88 8.59 -9.68
N PHE A 50 20.18 7.45 -9.58
CA PHE A 50 18.77 7.33 -9.89
C PHE A 50 17.90 7.92 -8.76
N VAL A 51 17.44 9.15 -8.97
CA VAL A 51 16.71 9.94 -7.97
C VAL A 51 15.51 9.20 -7.39
N MET A 52 14.59 8.74 -8.25
CA MET A 52 13.36 8.11 -7.78
C MET A 52 13.59 6.76 -7.11
N ALA A 53 14.69 6.06 -7.39
CA ALA A 53 15.00 4.81 -6.69
C ALA A 53 15.33 5.06 -5.21
N HIS A 54 16.15 6.08 -4.92
CA HIS A 54 16.40 6.53 -3.54
C HIS A 54 15.13 7.02 -2.86
N VAL A 55 14.34 7.86 -3.55
CA VAL A 55 13.05 8.35 -3.01
C VAL A 55 12.11 7.19 -2.66
N PHE A 56 11.93 6.25 -3.59
CA PHE A 56 11.01 5.13 -3.42
C PHE A 56 11.44 4.23 -2.27
N LYS A 57 12.74 3.89 -2.17
CA LYS A 57 13.29 3.19 -1.00
C LYS A 57 12.99 3.97 0.28
N GLY A 58 13.22 5.27 0.27
CA GLY A 58 12.91 6.14 1.41
C GLY A 58 11.45 6.04 1.84
N TYR A 59 10.51 6.05 0.90
CA TYR A 59 9.08 5.89 1.22
C TYR A 59 8.75 4.51 1.79
N LEU A 60 9.31 3.42 1.26
CA LEU A 60 9.10 2.07 1.80
C LEU A 60 9.43 2.01 3.30
N PHE A 61 10.57 2.58 3.70
CA PHE A 61 10.97 2.60 5.10
C PHE A 61 10.21 3.64 5.93
N ALA A 62 9.92 4.82 5.37
CA ALA A 62 9.20 5.84 6.10
C ALA A 62 7.75 5.44 6.40
N LEU A 63 7.12 4.65 5.53
CA LEU A 63 5.76 4.12 5.70
C LEU A 63 5.71 2.81 6.50
N ALA A 64 6.85 2.19 6.81
CA ALA A 64 6.89 0.98 7.64
C ALA A 64 6.47 1.28 9.10
N THR A 65 6.51 2.54 9.53
CA THR A 65 6.18 2.99 10.91
C THR A 65 7.01 2.37 12.03
N GLU A 66 8.13 1.71 11.68
CA GLU A 66 9.09 1.16 12.64
C GLU A 66 10.19 2.20 12.98
N PRO A 67 10.58 2.36 14.26
CA PRO A 67 11.58 3.34 14.67
C PRO A 67 12.91 3.23 13.90
N GLU A 68 13.40 2.00 13.70
CA GLU A 68 14.67 1.71 13.02
C GLU A 68 14.60 2.08 11.53
N ALA A 69 13.43 1.96 10.92
CA ALA A 69 13.21 2.29 9.51
C ALA A 69 13.37 3.80 9.22
N THR A 70 13.10 4.65 10.21
CA THR A 70 13.23 6.12 10.07
C THR A 70 14.65 6.55 9.71
N ALA A 71 15.68 5.87 10.24
CA ALA A 71 17.07 6.18 9.91
C ALA A 71 17.39 5.90 8.44
N VAL A 72 16.85 4.81 7.89
CA VAL A 72 17.03 4.45 6.48
C VAL A 72 16.32 5.45 5.56
N ALA A 73 15.11 5.87 5.92
CA ALA A 73 14.38 6.90 5.18
C ALA A 73 15.15 8.23 5.09
N ARG A 74 15.77 8.67 6.19
CA ARG A 74 16.64 9.87 6.22
C ARG A 74 17.87 9.71 5.34
N ALA A 75 18.55 8.57 5.41
CA ALA A 75 19.71 8.29 4.56
C ALA A 75 19.35 8.32 3.07
N CYS A 76 18.19 7.78 2.70
CA CYS A 76 17.70 7.82 1.32
C CYS A 76 17.39 9.25 0.85
N HIS A 77 16.78 10.06 1.73
CA HIS A 77 16.56 11.48 1.46
C HIS A 77 17.89 12.22 1.25
N GLU A 78 18.86 12.03 2.15
CA GLU A 78 20.19 12.64 2.05
C GLU A 78 20.95 12.24 0.78
N ALA A 79 20.84 10.97 0.37
CA ALA A 79 21.42 10.48 -0.87
C ALA A 79 20.80 11.11 -2.13
N ALA A 80 19.51 11.47 -2.09
CA ALA A 80 18.80 12.07 -3.22
C ALA A 80 19.03 13.58 -3.35
N LEU A 81 19.27 14.31 -2.26
CA LEU A 81 19.45 15.76 -2.23
C LEU A 81 20.47 16.33 -3.24
N PRO A 82 21.69 15.76 -3.41
CA PRO A 82 22.69 16.33 -4.31
C PRO A 82 22.47 15.98 -5.78
N LEU A 83 21.51 15.10 -6.10
CA LEU A 83 21.30 14.59 -7.45
C LEU A 83 20.55 15.62 -8.32
N ALA A 84 20.93 15.69 -9.60
CA ALA A 84 20.19 16.51 -10.57
C ALA A 84 18.81 15.89 -10.80
N ALA A 85 17.75 16.63 -10.49
CA ALA A 85 16.39 16.13 -10.52
C ALA A 85 15.43 17.12 -11.19
N THR A 86 14.36 16.61 -11.80
CA THR A 86 13.25 17.41 -12.35
C THR A 86 12.42 18.05 -11.24
N ALA A 87 11.55 19.00 -11.57
CA ALA A 87 10.66 19.63 -10.59
C ALA A 87 9.78 18.61 -9.83
N ARG A 88 9.24 17.61 -10.54
CA ARG A 88 8.47 16.50 -9.96
C ARG A 88 9.29 15.70 -8.95
N GLU A 89 10.52 15.34 -9.33
CA GLU A 89 11.41 14.57 -8.49
C GLU A 89 11.88 15.38 -7.27
N GLN A 90 12.12 16.69 -7.42
CA GLN A 90 12.41 17.57 -6.29
C GLN A 90 11.25 17.67 -5.29
N ALA A 91 10.00 17.72 -5.77
CA ALA A 91 8.83 17.69 -4.90
C ALA A 91 8.73 16.36 -4.13
N HIS A 92 9.07 15.24 -4.78
CA HIS A 92 9.18 13.94 -4.12
C HIS A 92 10.27 13.87 -3.04
N ILE A 93 11.47 14.39 -3.34
CA ILE A 93 12.56 14.50 -2.37
C ILE A 93 12.09 15.31 -1.15
N ALA A 94 11.46 16.46 -1.38
CA ALA A 94 10.92 17.30 -0.31
C ALA A 94 9.87 16.54 0.52
N ALA A 95 8.91 15.86 -0.13
CA ALA A 95 7.89 15.06 0.56
C ALA A 95 8.52 13.95 1.43
N LEU A 96 9.55 13.26 0.91
CA LEU A 96 10.29 12.27 1.70
C LEU A 96 11.00 12.91 2.90
N GLY A 97 11.61 14.08 2.71
CA GLY A 97 12.25 14.82 3.81
C GLY A 97 11.27 15.23 4.92
N HIS A 98 10.04 15.62 4.56
CA HIS A 98 8.96 15.85 5.53
C HIS A 98 8.59 14.55 6.26
N LEU A 99 8.37 13.47 5.52
CA LEU A 99 7.96 12.19 6.09
C LEU A 99 9.03 11.61 7.04
N ALA A 100 10.30 11.61 6.63
CA ALA A 100 11.44 11.15 7.44
C ALA A 100 11.70 12.00 8.70
N ALA A 101 11.12 13.20 8.76
CA ALA A 101 11.10 14.07 9.93
C ALA A 101 9.80 14.00 10.73
N GLY A 102 8.90 13.06 10.42
CA GLY A 102 7.61 12.87 11.09
C GLY A 102 6.55 13.92 10.75
N ARG A 103 6.75 14.73 9.71
CA ARG A 103 5.80 15.76 9.27
C ARG A 103 4.84 15.21 8.21
N TRP A 104 4.03 14.22 8.63
CA TRP A 104 3.12 13.46 7.76
C TRP A 104 2.18 14.34 6.94
N HIS A 105 1.53 15.34 7.56
CA HIS A 105 0.61 16.23 6.86
C HIS A 105 1.29 17.10 5.81
N ASP A 106 2.54 17.52 6.03
CA ASP A 106 3.29 18.30 5.04
C ASP A 106 3.66 17.42 3.83
N ALA A 107 4.09 16.19 4.09
CA ALA A 107 4.38 15.22 3.04
C ALA A 107 3.12 14.92 2.21
N SER A 108 1.97 14.69 2.85
CA SER A 108 0.68 14.45 2.17
C SER A 108 0.29 15.59 1.22
N ARG A 109 0.49 16.85 1.62
CA ARG A 109 0.19 18.02 0.77
C ARG A 109 1.08 18.07 -0.47
N LEU A 110 2.39 17.86 -0.31
CA LEU A 110 3.30 17.82 -1.46
C LEU A 110 2.97 16.67 -2.42
N LEU A 111 2.61 15.49 -1.89
CA LEU A 111 2.19 14.36 -2.71
C LEU A 111 0.82 14.61 -3.38
N GLU A 112 -0.04 15.43 -2.78
CA GLU A 112 -1.29 15.88 -3.40
C GLU A 112 -1.01 16.82 -4.57
N ASP A 113 -0.11 17.79 -4.39
CA ASP A 113 0.30 18.71 -5.47
C ASP A 113 0.92 17.93 -6.64
N ILE A 114 1.80 16.95 -6.37
CA ILE A 114 2.37 16.07 -7.40
C ILE A 114 1.26 15.30 -8.12
N ALA A 115 0.30 14.71 -7.40
CA ALA A 115 -0.78 13.94 -8.01
C ALA A 115 -1.74 14.80 -8.84
N ILE A 116 -1.86 16.11 -8.55
CA ILE A 116 -2.64 17.06 -9.34
C ILE A 116 -1.91 17.36 -10.66
N ASP A 117 -0.62 17.67 -10.60
CA ASP A 117 0.17 18.02 -11.79
C ASP A 117 0.52 16.79 -12.65
N PHE A 118 0.68 15.63 -12.02
CA PHE A 118 1.09 14.37 -12.61
C PHE A 118 0.14 13.24 -12.16
N PRO A 119 -1.11 13.20 -12.68
CA PRO A 119 -2.11 12.22 -12.22
C PRO A 119 -1.75 10.76 -12.54
N LEU A 120 -0.75 10.52 -13.38
CA LEU A 120 -0.21 9.19 -13.68
C LEU A 120 1.01 8.81 -12.82
N ASP A 121 1.36 9.63 -11.82
CA ASP A 121 2.41 9.31 -10.86
C ASP A 121 1.91 8.33 -9.79
N ALA A 122 2.07 7.04 -10.08
CA ALA A 122 1.63 5.97 -9.20
C ALA A 122 2.28 6.03 -7.80
N VAL A 123 3.54 6.47 -7.71
CA VAL A 123 4.25 6.53 -6.43
C VAL A 123 3.67 7.67 -5.58
N ALA A 124 3.43 8.85 -6.18
CA ALA A 124 2.79 9.95 -5.47
C ALA A 124 1.40 9.57 -4.94
N LEU A 125 0.59 8.90 -5.77
CA LEU A 125 -0.74 8.43 -5.40
C LEU A 125 -0.68 7.40 -4.28
N GLN A 126 0.17 6.36 -4.41
CA GLN A 126 0.24 5.28 -3.46
C GLN A 126 0.82 5.72 -2.11
N THR A 127 1.92 6.47 -2.11
CA THR A 127 2.51 7.01 -0.88
C THR A 127 1.56 8.00 -0.21
N GLY A 128 0.93 8.89 -0.97
CA GLY A 128 -0.05 9.85 -0.44
C GLY A 128 -1.25 9.15 0.20
N HIS A 129 -1.80 8.13 -0.47
CA HIS A 129 -2.91 7.33 0.03
C HIS A 129 -2.57 6.63 1.35
N GLN A 130 -1.37 6.04 1.48
CA GLN A 130 -0.92 5.43 2.74
C GLN A 130 -0.79 6.46 3.87
N ILE A 131 -0.27 7.66 3.58
CA ILE A 131 -0.24 8.74 4.59
C ILE A 131 -1.65 9.17 5.00
N ASP A 132 -2.57 9.29 4.06
CA ASP A 132 -3.95 9.67 4.35
C ASP A 132 -4.63 8.62 5.24
N PHE A 133 -4.34 7.32 5.04
CA PHE A 133 -4.76 6.23 5.92
C PHE A 133 -4.18 6.37 7.33
N PHE A 134 -2.85 6.46 7.45
CA PHE A 134 -2.19 6.57 8.76
C PHE A 134 -2.56 7.83 9.55
N THR A 135 -3.01 8.89 8.87
CA THR A 135 -3.45 10.14 9.50
C THR A 135 -4.96 10.23 9.69
N GLY A 136 -5.73 9.20 9.33
CA GLY A 136 -7.18 9.16 9.49
C GLY A 136 -7.94 10.13 8.57
N ASN A 137 -7.33 10.56 7.46
CA ASN A 137 -7.94 11.52 6.53
C ASN A 137 -8.77 10.80 5.45
N ALA A 138 -9.90 10.21 5.86
CA ALA A 138 -10.79 9.43 4.99
C ALA A 138 -11.24 10.20 3.73
N ARG A 139 -11.47 11.53 3.86
CA ARG A 139 -11.80 12.38 2.72
C ARG A 139 -10.69 12.36 1.66
N MET A 140 -9.44 12.52 2.07
CA MET A 140 -8.30 12.51 1.14
C MET A 140 -7.98 11.12 0.60
N LEU A 141 -8.18 10.09 1.41
CA LEU A 141 -8.07 8.70 1.00
C LEU A 141 -8.92 8.41 -0.25
N ARG A 142 -10.16 8.92 -0.26
CA ARG A 142 -11.06 8.89 -1.44
C ARG A 142 -10.66 9.90 -2.52
N ASP A 143 -10.51 11.18 -2.15
CA ASP A 143 -10.47 12.27 -3.12
C ASP A 143 -9.14 12.36 -3.89
N ARG A 144 -8.02 11.93 -3.29
CA ARG A 144 -6.71 11.88 -3.97
C ARG A 144 -6.80 10.99 -5.20
N ILE A 145 -7.32 9.79 -5.01
CA ILE A 145 -7.46 8.80 -6.07
C ILE A 145 -8.58 9.21 -7.02
N GLY A 146 -9.73 9.67 -6.49
CA GLY A 146 -10.87 10.09 -7.29
C GLY A 146 -10.54 11.20 -8.29
N ARG A 147 -9.63 12.12 -7.94
CA ARG A 147 -9.15 13.18 -8.87
C ARG A 147 -8.25 12.65 -9.98
N ALA A 148 -7.38 11.68 -9.67
CA ALA A 148 -6.47 11.10 -10.65
C ALA A 148 -7.17 10.09 -11.56
N LEU A 149 -8.17 9.36 -11.05
CA LEU A 149 -8.85 8.23 -11.70
C LEU A 149 -9.25 8.47 -13.16
N PRO A 150 -9.79 9.63 -13.58
CA PRO A 150 -10.14 9.89 -14.99
C PRO A 150 -8.96 9.82 -15.97
N SER A 151 -7.72 9.95 -15.47
CA SER A 151 -6.50 9.82 -16.30
C SER A 151 -6.09 8.37 -16.52
N TRP A 152 -6.61 7.43 -15.73
CA TRP A 152 -6.22 6.03 -15.74
C TRP A 152 -7.18 5.15 -16.54
N GLN A 153 -6.63 4.11 -17.20
CA GLN A 153 -7.39 3.21 -18.08
C GLN A 153 -7.04 1.75 -17.84
N ARG A 154 -7.94 0.83 -18.20
CA ARG A 154 -7.84 -0.62 -17.93
C ARG A 154 -6.52 -1.27 -18.38
N GLY A 155 -5.93 -0.81 -19.47
CA GLY A 155 -4.68 -1.36 -20.01
C GLY A 155 -3.39 -0.75 -19.42
N MET A 156 -3.50 0.26 -18.56
CA MET A 156 -2.33 0.92 -17.98
C MET A 156 -1.71 0.08 -16.87
N PRO A 157 -0.37 -0.08 -16.83
CA PRO A 157 0.32 -0.72 -15.73
C PRO A 157 -0.06 -0.08 -14.38
N GLY A 158 -0.40 -0.88 -13.38
CA GLY A 158 -0.79 -0.40 -12.04
C GLY A 158 -2.24 0.08 -11.92
N TYR A 159 -3.07 0.00 -12.97
CA TYR A 159 -4.47 0.41 -12.89
C TYR A 159 -5.27 -0.31 -11.79
N HIS A 160 -4.99 -1.61 -11.56
CA HIS A 160 -5.61 -2.37 -10.47
C HIS A 160 -5.41 -1.69 -9.12
N ALA A 161 -4.20 -1.19 -8.83
CA ALA A 161 -3.87 -0.54 -7.57
C ALA A 161 -4.63 0.79 -7.39
N ILE A 162 -4.86 1.53 -8.49
CA ILE A 162 -5.68 2.75 -8.46
C ILE A 162 -7.13 2.39 -8.10
N LEU A 163 -7.67 1.32 -8.66
CA LEU A 163 -9.02 0.85 -8.30
C LEU A 163 -9.08 0.33 -6.86
N GLY A 164 -8.07 -0.41 -6.41
CA GLY A 164 -7.97 -0.89 -5.03
C GLY A 164 -7.92 0.24 -4.01
N MET A 165 -7.10 1.27 -4.25
CA MET A 165 -7.06 2.46 -3.40
C MET A 165 -8.39 3.25 -3.46
N GLN A 166 -8.99 3.40 -4.64
CA GLN A 166 -10.31 4.03 -4.77
C GLN A 166 -11.40 3.26 -4.00
N ALA A 167 -11.35 1.92 -4.04
CA ALA A 167 -12.28 1.07 -3.32
C ALA A 167 -12.18 1.31 -1.81
N PHE A 168 -10.96 1.28 -1.28
CA PHE A 168 -10.72 1.52 0.14
C PHE A 168 -11.14 2.92 0.58
N GLY A 169 -10.78 3.97 -0.17
CA GLY A 169 -11.23 5.33 0.15
C GLY A 169 -12.75 5.53 0.10
N LEU A 170 -13.47 4.80 -0.77
CA LEU A 170 -14.94 4.84 -0.82
C LEU A 170 -15.56 4.10 0.37
N GLU A 171 -14.98 2.97 0.75
CA GLU A 171 -15.43 2.14 1.88
C GLU A 171 -15.32 2.93 3.19
N GLU A 172 -14.18 3.55 3.46
CA GLU A 172 -13.95 4.42 4.63
C GLU A 172 -14.89 5.64 4.69
N MET A 173 -15.56 5.95 3.58
CA MET A 173 -16.56 7.03 3.46
C MET A 173 -18.00 6.50 3.42
N GLY A 174 -18.22 5.20 3.59
CA GLY A 174 -19.53 4.54 3.62
C GLY A 174 -20.17 4.29 2.26
N ASP A 175 -19.46 4.50 1.15
CA ASP A 175 -19.95 4.22 -0.22
C ASP A 175 -19.64 2.78 -0.63
N TYR A 176 -20.16 1.84 0.15
CA TYR A 176 -19.82 0.42 0.11
C TYR A 176 -20.11 -0.26 -1.24
N ALA A 177 -21.23 0.07 -1.90
CA ALA A 177 -21.60 -0.56 -3.15
C ALA A 177 -20.60 -0.23 -4.27
N ARG A 178 -20.14 1.02 -4.34
CA ARG A 178 -19.11 1.43 -5.30
C ARG A 178 -17.74 0.89 -4.90
N ALA A 179 -17.41 0.91 -3.61
CA ALA A 179 -16.19 0.33 -3.10
C ALA A 179 -16.03 -1.15 -3.51
N GLU A 180 -17.06 -1.97 -3.28
CA GLU A 180 -17.06 -3.39 -3.67
C GLU A 180 -16.86 -3.56 -5.19
N GLY A 181 -17.55 -2.76 -6.01
CA GLY A 181 -17.40 -2.80 -7.47
C GLY A 181 -15.97 -2.50 -7.94
N PHE A 182 -15.35 -1.45 -7.38
CA PHE A 182 -13.96 -1.11 -7.68
C PHE A 182 -12.98 -2.19 -7.21
N GLY A 183 -13.12 -2.66 -5.98
CA GLY A 183 -12.23 -3.66 -5.39
C GLY A 183 -12.29 -5.01 -6.13
N ARG A 184 -13.48 -5.47 -6.50
CA ARG A 184 -13.63 -6.69 -7.32
C ARG A 184 -13.00 -6.53 -8.69
N THR A 185 -13.19 -5.39 -9.34
CA THR A 185 -12.57 -5.10 -10.65
C THR A 185 -11.04 -5.08 -10.55
N ALA A 186 -10.48 -4.55 -9.45
CA ALA A 186 -9.04 -4.59 -9.21
C ALA A 186 -8.51 -6.02 -9.13
N ILE A 187 -9.18 -6.89 -8.35
CA ILE A 187 -8.83 -8.31 -8.19
C ILE A 187 -8.99 -9.10 -9.50
N GLU A 188 -9.97 -8.77 -10.34
CA GLU A 188 -10.08 -9.37 -11.68
C GLU A 188 -8.89 -9.06 -12.59
N ILE A 189 -8.29 -7.87 -12.43
CA ILE A 189 -7.13 -7.43 -13.24
C ILE A 189 -5.83 -7.99 -12.67
N GLU A 190 -5.66 -7.93 -11.36
CA GLU A 190 -4.49 -8.45 -10.64
C GLU A 190 -4.96 -9.17 -9.37
N PRO A 191 -5.12 -10.50 -9.42
CA PRO A 191 -5.59 -11.29 -8.26
C PRO A 191 -4.71 -11.18 -7.02
N ARG A 192 -3.45 -10.74 -7.17
CA ARG A 192 -2.51 -10.56 -6.06
C ARG A 192 -2.59 -9.19 -5.41
N ASP A 193 -3.53 -8.32 -5.79
CA ASP A 193 -3.72 -7.03 -5.14
C ASP A 193 -4.27 -7.19 -3.71
N GLY A 194 -3.36 -7.27 -2.73
CA GLY A 194 -3.72 -7.47 -1.34
C GLY A 194 -4.54 -6.31 -0.75
N TRP A 195 -4.40 -5.09 -1.28
CA TRP A 195 -5.11 -3.91 -0.80
C TRP A 195 -6.55 -3.87 -1.31
N ALA A 196 -6.80 -4.28 -2.56
CA ALA A 196 -8.14 -4.46 -3.08
C ALA A 196 -8.88 -5.61 -2.38
N GLN A 197 -8.20 -6.73 -2.11
CA GLN A 197 -8.75 -7.86 -1.35
C GLN A 197 -9.25 -7.38 0.01
N HIS A 198 -8.39 -6.60 0.70
CA HIS A 198 -8.65 -5.98 1.98
C HIS A 198 -9.86 -5.03 1.94
N ALA A 199 -9.91 -4.12 0.96
CA ALA A 199 -11.01 -3.16 0.82
C ALA A 199 -12.39 -3.84 0.64
N VAL A 200 -12.46 -4.95 -0.11
CA VAL A 200 -13.72 -5.71 -0.26
C VAL A 200 -14.08 -6.44 1.04
N ALA A 201 -13.09 -6.94 1.80
CA ALA A 201 -13.35 -7.54 3.11
C ALA A 201 -13.96 -6.51 4.07
N HIS A 202 -13.40 -5.31 4.15
CA HIS A 202 -13.96 -4.19 4.89
C HIS A 202 -15.43 -3.90 4.52
N VAL A 203 -15.76 -3.84 3.23
CA VAL A 203 -17.16 -3.64 2.80
C VAL A 203 -18.09 -4.71 3.39
N MET A 204 -17.66 -5.98 3.39
CA MET A 204 -18.46 -7.07 3.95
C MET A 204 -18.62 -6.93 5.46
N GLU A 205 -17.57 -6.51 6.17
CA GLU A 205 -17.61 -6.26 7.61
C GLU A 205 -18.60 -5.14 7.94
N MET A 206 -18.44 -3.98 7.29
CA MET A 206 -19.26 -2.79 7.54
C MET A 206 -20.74 -2.96 7.18
N GLN A 207 -21.07 -3.92 6.31
CA GLN A 207 -22.44 -4.26 5.94
C GLN A 207 -23.00 -5.47 6.71
N SER A 208 -22.26 -6.02 7.69
CA SER A 208 -22.65 -7.24 8.40
C SER A 208 -22.97 -8.42 7.47
N ARG A 209 -22.12 -8.61 6.46
CA ARG A 209 -22.19 -9.68 5.46
C ARG A 209 -21.12 -10.74 5.73
N GLN A 210 -21.00 -11.20 6.98
CA GLN A 210 -19.93 -12.09 7.43
C GLN A 210 -19.77 -13.34 6.55
N LYS A 211 -20.88 -13.98 6.14
CA LYS A 211 -20.83 -15.17 5.27
C LYS A 211 -20.27 -14.86 3.88
N ASP A 212 -20.61 -13.71 3.31
CA ASP A 212 -20.05 -13.26 2.03
C ASP A 212 -18.57 -12.94 2.20
N GLY A 213 -18.19 -12.31 3.31
CA GLY A 213 -16.80 -12.04 3.69
C GLY A 213 -15.97 -13.33 3.81
N ILE A 214 -16.47 -14.35 4.50
CA ILE A 214 -15.82 -15.66 4.60
C ILE A 214 -15.66 -16.29 3.22
N ALA A 215 -16.72 -16.30 2.40
CA ALA A 215 -16.66 -16.83 1.04
C ALA A 215 -15.63 -16.07 0.18
N TRP A 216 -15.60 -14.74 0.29
CA TRP A 216 -14.64 -13.89 -0.41
C TRP A 216 -13.20 -14.19 -0.02
N MET A 217 -12.89 -14.26 1.27
CA MET A 217 -11.52 -14.52 1.75
C MET A 217 -11.07 -15.96 1.44
N ARG A 218 -11.98 -16.93 1.49
CA ARG A 218 -11.67 -18.35 1.21
C ARG A 218 -11.71 -18.72 -0.28
N ALA A 219 -12.16 -17.84 -1.17
CA ALA A 219 -12.26 -18.14 -2.60
C ALA A 219 -10.89 -18.44 -3.25
N ASN A 220 -9.86 -17.68 -2.87
CA ASN A 220 -8.50 -17.90 -3.36
C ASN A 220 -7.42 -17.41 -2.37
N PRO A 221 -7.19 -18.12 -1.26
CA PRO A 221 -6.21 -17.72 -0.24
C PRO A 221 -4.80 -17.55 -0.79
N ASP A 222 -4.37 -18.40 -1.72
CA ASP A 222 -3.02 -18.35 -2.27
C ASP A 222 -2.71 -17.02 -2.97
N ALA A 223 -3.72 -16.41 -3.60
CA ALA A 223 -3.54 -15.16 -4.33
C ALA A 223 -3.18 -13.98 -3.42
N TRP A 224 -3.81 -13.87 -2.25
CA TRP A 224 -3.60 -12.74 -1.33
C TRP A 224 -2.67 -13.05 -0.14
N THR A 225 -2.30 -14.32 0.09
CA THR A 225 -1.40 -14.71 1.19
C THR A 225 0.06 -14.88 0.78
N LYS A 226 0.33 -15.38 -0.45
CA LYS A 226 1.67 -15.76 -0.86
C LYS A 226 2.58 -14.55 -0.98
N ASP A 227 3.65 -14.56 -0.18
CA ASP A 227 4.66 -13.49 -0.10
C ASP A 227 4.05 -12.10 0.17
N SER A 228 2.89 -12.03 0.83
CA SER A 228 2.14 -10.79 1.03
C SER A 228 2.42 -10.15 2.40
N PHE A 229 2.60 -8.83 2.41
CA PHE A 229 2.73 -8.03 3.64
C PHE A 229 1.39 -7.92 4.39
N LEU A 230 0.27 -8.03 3.69
CA LEU A 230 -1.08 -7.91 4.25
C LEU A 230 -1.67 -9.25 4.67
N LYS A 231 -0.95 -10.37 4.50
CA LYS A 231 -1.53 -11.70 4.74
C LYS A 231 -2.08 -11.87 6.15
N VAL A 232 -1.35 -11.42 7.18
CA VAL A 232 -1.78 -11.56 8.58
C VAL A 232 -3.03 -10.73 8.82
N HIS A 233 -3.02 -9.48 8.35
CA HIS A 233 -4.16 -8.57 8.46
C HIS A 233 -5.41 -9.08 7.71
N ASN A 234 -5.24 -9.66 6.53
CA ASN A 234 -6.34 -10.28 5.79
C ASN A 234 -6.85 -11.56 6.47
N TRP A 235 -5.99 -12.37 7.09
CA TRP A 235 -6.45 -13.48 7.94
C TRP A 235 -7.19 -12.99 9.19
N TRP A 236 -6.78 -11.85 9.74
CA TRP A 236 -7.46 -11.19 10.85
C TRP A 236 -8.89 -10.78 10.49
N HIS A 237 -9.11 -10.20 9.31
CA HIS A 237 -10.46 -9.93 8.78
C HIS A 237 -11.33 -11.19 8.67
N LEU A 238 -10.75 -12.29 8.17
CA LEU A 238 -11.48 -13.56 8.15
C LEU A 238 -11.86 -14.03 9.57
N ALA A 239 -10.97 -13.87 10.54
CA ALA A 239 -11.25 -14.20 11.92
C ALA A 239 -12.35 -13.31 12.51
N LEU A 240 -12.43 -12.03 12.14
CA LEU A 240 -13.53 -11.16 12.56
C LEU A 240 -14.89 -11.60 12.03
N PHE A 241 -14.98 -12.06 10.78
CA PHE A 241 -16.24 -12.61 10.28
C PHE A 241 -16.70 -13.84 11.07
N HIS A 242 -15.77 -14.74 11.41
CA HIS A 242 -16.07 -15.90 12.24
C HIS A 242 -16.44 -15.49 13.68
N TYR A 243 -15.76 -14.47 14.24
CA TYR A 243 -16.04 -13.93 15.57
C TYR A 243 -17.48 -13.39 15.67
N ASP A 244 -17.91 -12.58 14.69
CA ASP A 244 -19.27 -12.02 14.66
C ASP A 244 -20.37 -13.08 14.53
N LEU A 245 -20.04 -14.26 13.99
CA LEU A 245 -20.94 -15.41 13.91
C LEU A 245 -20.91 -16.28 15.17
N GLY A 246 -20.04 -15.99 16.14
CA GLY A 246 -19.84 -16.79 17.36
C GLY A 246 -19.06 -18.08 17.12
N GLU A 247 -18.32 -18.18 16.01
CA GLU A 247 -17.58 -19.38 15.61
C GLU A 247 -16.18 -19.40 16.25
N THR A 248 -16.13 -19.41 17.59
CA THR A 248 -14.89 -19.26 18.38
C THR A 248 -13.79 -20.25 18.03
N GLU A 249 -14.14 -21.50 17.70
CA GLU A 249 -13.15 -22.52 17.31
C GLU A 249 -12.40 -22.13 16.02
N GLU A 250 -13.09 -21.56 15.03
CA GLU A 250 -12.48 -21.07 13.79
C GLU A 250 -11.58 -19.85 14.06
N VAL A 251 -12.02 -18.94 14.94
CA VAL A 251 -11.23 -17.77 15.35
C VAL A 251 -9.90 -18.21 15.98
N LEU A 252 -9.95 -19.18 16.91
CA LEU A 252 -8.74 -19.71 17.56
C LEU A 252 -7.84 -20.47 16.59
N ALA A 253 -8.42 -21.25 15.66
CA ALA A 253 -7.65 -21.93 14.63
C ALA A 253 -6.91 -20.94 13.70
N LEU A 254 -7.55 -19.83 13.32
CA LEU A 254 -6.92 -18.75 12.55
C LEU A 254 -5.84 -18.01 13.36
N TYR A 255 -6.12 -17.77 14.65
CA TYR A 255 -5.16 -17.18 15.58
C TYR A 255 -3.88 -18.03 15.70
N ASP A 256 -4.02 -19.31 16.05
CA ASP A 256 -2.90 -20.23 16.27
C ASP A 256 -2.15 -20.59 14.98
N GLY A 257 -2.83 -20.56 13.85
CA GLY A 257 -2.26 -20.84 12.54
C GLY A 257 -1.73 -19.57 11.86
N PRO A 258 -2.46 -19.02 10.86
CA PRO A 258 -1.93 -17.99 9.98
C PRO A 258 -1.66 -16.62 10.62
N ILE A 259 -2.32 -16.26 11.74
CA ILE A 259 -2.17 -14.94 12.36
C ILE A 259 -0.95 -14.88 13.28
N TYR A 260 -0.84 -15.82 14.24
CA TYR A 260 0.20 -15.78 15.26
C TYR A 260 1.10 -17.04 15.30
N GLY A 261 0.87 -18.03 14.44
CA GLY A 261 1.69 -19.25 14.40
C GLY A 261 3.19 -19.00 14.12
N THR A 262 3.50 -17.96 13.32
CA THR A 262 4.89 -17.54 13.05
C THR A 262 5.47 -16.57 14.08
N ARG A 263 4.64 -16.05 15.00
CA ARG A 263 5.03 -15.11 16.07
C ARG A 263 5.83 -13.92 15.55
N SER A 264 5.30 -13.24 14.54
CA SER A 264 5.90 -12.04 13.97
C SER A 264 6.10 -10.95 15.04
N THR A 265 7.23 -10.26 14.98
CA THR A 265 7.58 -9.13 15.86
C THR A 265 7.24 -7.77 15.25
N LEU A 266 6.64 -7.74 14.05
CA LEU A 266 6.20 -6.49 13.42
C LEU A 266 5.00 -5.93 14.18
N ALA A 267 5.01 -4.61 14.43
CA ALA A 267 4.00 -3.97 15.27
C ALA A 267 2.57 -4.23 14.77
N LEU A 268 2.34 -4.13 13.46
CA LEU A 268 1.03 -4.36 12.83
C LEU A 268 0.48 -5.77 13.12
N ASN A 269 1.32 -6.80 12.94
CA ASN A 269 0.91 -8.19 13.16
C ASN A 269 0.63 -8.47 14.65
N MET A 270 1.38 -7.83 15.55
CA MET A 270 1.13 -7.94 17.00
C MET A 270 -0.18 -7.26 17.40
N VAL A 271 -0.52 -6.12 16.78
CA VAL A 271 -1.81 -5.44 16.98
C VAL A 271 -2.95 -6.35 16.53
N ASP A 272 -2.89 -6.92 15.33
CA ASP A 272 -3.92 -7.85 14.83
C ASP A 272 -4.13 -9.03 15.78
N ALA A 273 -3.04 -9.72 16.14
CA ALA A 273 -3.09 -10.87 17.05
C ALA A 273 -3.70 -10.51 18.42
N SER A 274 -3.19 -9.45 19.05
CA SER A 274 -3.67 -9.02 20.38
C SER A 274 -5.13 -8.54 20.34
N ALA A 275 -5.54 -7.88 19.26
CA ALA A 275 -6.89 -7.34 19.11
C ALA A 275 -7.96 -8.43 18.96
N ILE A 276 -7.64 -9.61 18.40
CA ILE A 276 -8.55 -10.77 18.38
C ILE A 276 -8.74 -11.32 19.79
N LEU A 277 -7.64 -11.58 20.50
CA LEU A 277 -7.70 -12.13 21.86
C LEU A 277 -8.43 -11.19 22.81
N TRP A 278 -8.22 -9.87 22.67
CA TRP A 278 -8.92 -8.89 23.46
C TRP A 278 -10.44 -8.90 23.21
N ARG A 279 -10.87 -9.05 21.94
CA ARG A 279 -12.29 -9.21 21.61
C ARG A 279 -12.90 -10.46 22.25
N LEU A 280 -12.23 -11.61 22.12
CA LEU A 280 -12.66 -12.85 22.76
C LEU A 280 -12.77 -12.71 24.28
N HIS A 281 -11.77 -12.08 24.92
CA HIS A 281 -11.79 -11.84 26.36
C HIS A 281 -12.97 -10.95 26.80
N LEU A 282 -13.29 -9.90 26.04
CA LEU A 282 -14.43 -9.03 26.31
C LEU A 282 -15.78 -9.71 26.01
N GLY A 283 -15.80 -10.67 25.08
CA GLY A 283 -16.98 -11.43 24.69
C GLY A 283 -17.42 -12.48 25.70
N GLY A 284 -16.52 -12.94 26.59
CA GLY A 284 -16.78 -13.92 27.65
C GLY A 284 -16.21 -15.29 27.34
#